data_AF-A0AAX2KA02-F1
#
_entry.id   AF-A0AAX2KA02-F1
#
_cell.length_a   1.000
_cell.length_b   1.000
_cell.length_c   1.000
_cell.angle_alpha   90.00
_cell.angle_beta   90.00
_cell.angle_gamma   90.00
#
_symmetry.space_group_name_H-M   'P 1'
#
loop_
_entity.id
_entity.type
_entity.pdbx_description
1 polymer ?
#
loop_
_entity_poly.entity_id
_entity_poly.type
_entity_poly.pdbx_seq_one_letter_code
_entity_poly.pdbx_strand_id
1 'polypeptide(L)'
;MKQRMGENGAAQQGQSQSTLPRPVISSRIDEPAYQGLQGFTADILLQASNVRWRGMNFTDVATQMTNKSGLLEITQLQGKLNGGQVSLPGHAGRDINKSADKLPATAGKR
;
A
#
# COMPACT_ATOMS: atom_id res chain seq x y z
N MET A 1 2.95 56.14 -43.68
CA MET A 1 4.07 55.35 -43.09
C MET A 1 3.53 53.95 -42.77
N LYS A 2 3.48 53.00 -43.71
CA LYS A 2 4.48 51.97 -44.10
C LYS A 2 5.16 51.19 -42.94
N GLN A 3 4.60 50.00 -42.68
CA GLN A 3 5.20 48.67 -42.43
C GLN A 3 6.49 48.51 -41.60
N ARG A 4 6.50 47.51 -40.71
CA ARG A 4 7.46 46.38 -40.72
C ARG A 4 6.90 45.14 -40.01
N MET A 5 7.18 43.99 -40.62
CA MET A 5 6.78 42.61 -40.32
C MET A 5 7.88 41.85 -39.55
N GLY A 6 7.53 40.69 -38.97
CA GLY A 6 8.41 39.60 -38.51
C GLY A 6 8.48 39.49 -36.98
N GLU A 7 8.26 38.35 -36.32
CA GLU A 7 8.60 36.98 -36.68
C GLU A 7 7.58 35.94 -36.16
N ASN A 8 7.49 34.86 -36.94
CA ASN A 8 6.66 33.67 -36.73
C ASN A 8 7.18 32.80 -35.58
N GLY A 9 6.39 32.63 -34.53
CA GLY A 9 6.46 31.45 -33.66
C GLY A 9 5.50 30.39 -34.18
N ALA A 10 6.01 29.38 -34.89
CA ALA A 10 5.25 28.23 -35.34
C ALA A 10 4.68 27.48 -34.12
N ALA A 11 3.39 27.68 -33.81
CA ALA A 11 2.69 26.84 -32.85
C ALA A 11 2.46 25.47 -33.49
N GLN A 12 3.31 24.51 -33.09
CA GLN A 12 3.20 23.11 -33.45
C GLN A 12 1.81 22.57 -33.07
N GLN A 13 1.03 22.22 -34.10
CA GLN A 13 -0.17 21.41 -33.96
C GLN A 13 0.25 19.97 -33.58
N GLY A 14 0.49 19.78 -32.29
CA GLY A 14 0.64 18.47 -31.65
C GLY A 14 -0.73 17.86 -31.39
N GLN A 15 -0.90 16.65 -31.91
CA GLN A 15 -2.16 15.93 -32.00
C GLN A 15 -2.87 15.71 -30.66
N SER A 16 -4.21 15.81 -30.74
CA SER A 16 -5.25 15.23 -29.89
C SER A 16 -4.79 14.33 -28.74
N GLN A 17 -4.89 14.84 -27.51
CA GLN A 17 -5.02 13.96 -26.35
C GLN A 17 -6.35 14.24 -25.69
N SER A 18 -7.34 13.40 -26.01
CA SER A 18 -8.59 13.31 -25.26
C SER A 18 -8.24 13.13 -23.79
N THR A 19 -8.54 14.13 -22.96
CA THR A 19 -8.34 14.11 -21.50
C THR A 19 -9.42 13.28 -20.83
N LEU A 20 -9.67 12.07 -21.34
CA LEU A 20 -10.46 11.10 -20.61
C LEU A 20 -9.74 10.85 -19.28
N PRO A 21 -10.42 11.02 -18.13
CA PRO A 21 -9.86 10.70 -16.83
C PRO A 21 -9.37 9.25 -16.87
N ARG A 22 -8.07 9.05 -16.63
CA ARG A 22 -7.54 7.69 -16.49
C ARG A 22 -8.28 7.06 -15.32
N PRO A 23 -8.88 5.87 -15.48
CA PRO A 23 -9.55 5.20 -14.37
C PRO A 23 -8.55 4.98 -13.24
N VAL A 24 -8.75 5.67 -12.12
CA VAL A 24 -8.04 5.36 -10.87
C VAL A 24 -8.83 4.24 -10.22
N ILE A 25 -8.31 3.02 -10.25
CA ILE A 25 -8.86 1.92 -9.45
C ILE A 25 -8.54 2.25 -7.99
N SER A 26 -9.42 3.01 -7.34
CA SER A 26 -9.44 3.10 -5.89
C SER A 26 -9.93 1.76 -5.39
N SER A 27 -9.03 0.84 -5.09
CA SER A 27 -9.39 -0.32 -4.30
C SER A 27 -9.71 0.20 -2.89
N ARG A 28 -10.95 0.67 -2.68
CA ARG A 28 -11.58 0.56 -1.37
C ARG A 28 -11.84 -0.93 -1.16
N ILE A 29 -10.77 -1.69 -0.97
CA ILE A 29 -10.85 -2.90 -0.20
C ILE A 29 -11.30 -2.35 1.15
N ASP A 30 -12.56 -2.59 1.51
CA ASP A 30 -12.97 -2.53 2.90
C ASP A 30 -11.89 -3.31 3.64
N GLU A 31 -10.97 -2.56 4.25
CA GLU A 31 -9.75 -3.09 4.84
C GLU A 31 -10.23 -4.15 5.81
N PRO A 32 -9.91 -5.44 5.59
CA PRO A 32 -10.43 -6.49 6.46
C PRO A 32 -9.99 -6.09 7.85
N ALA A 33 -10.98 -5.74 8.68
CA ALA A 33 -10.70 -5.01 9.89
C ALA A 33 -9.80 -5.91 10.72
N TYR A 34 -8.53 -5.52 10.89
CA TYR A 34 -7.55 -6.25 11.68
C TYR A 34 -7.87 -6.17 13.19
N GLN A 35 -9.16 -6.13 13.55
CA GLN A 35 -9.71 -6.05 14.90
C GLN A 35 -9.15 -7.15 15.78
N GLY A 36 -8.93 -8.35 15.23
CA GLY A 36 -8.29 -9.45 15.94
C GLY A 36 -6.88 -9.13 16.42
N LEU A 37 -6.11 -8.31 15.69
CA LEU A 37 -4.76 -7.91 16.07
C LEU A 37 -4.75 -6.87 17.21
N GLN A 38 -5.84 -6.14 17.43
CA GLN A 38 -5.91 -5.16 18.54
C GLN A 38 -6.07 -5.84 19.90
N GLY A 39 -6.66 -7.04 19.94
CA GLY A 39 -6.99 -7.74 21.18
C GLY A 39 -5.81 -8.44 21.87
N PHE A 40 -4.62 -8.46 21.26
CA PHE A 40 -3.46 -9.12 21.84
C PHE A 40 -2.13 -8.53 21.37
N THR A 41 -1.08 -8.79 22.15
CA THR A 41 0.31 -8.52 21.80
C THR A 41 1.06 -9.85 21.85
N ALA A 42 1.83 -10.18 20.81
CA ALA A 42 2.57 -11.44 20.76
C ALA A 42 3.78 -11.37 19.84
N ASP A 43 4.80 -12.13 20.20
CA ASP A 43 5.88 -12.56 19.31
C ASP A 43 5.58 -13.99 18.83
N ILE A 44 5.57 -14.19 17.52
CA ILE A 44 5.12 -15.44 16.90
C ILE A 44 6.30 -16.01 16.10
N LEU A 45 6.68 -17.24 16.43
CA LEU A 45 7.57 -18.07 15.63
C LEU A 45 6.81 -19.34 15.20
N LEU A 46 6.59 -19.50 13.89
CA LEU A 46 5.87 -20.62 13.33
C LEU A 46 6.76 -21.41 12.38
N GLN A 47 6.85 -22.72 12.62
CA GLN A 47 7.40 -23.69 11.67
C GLN A 47 6.34 -24.74 11.38
N ALA A 48 6.02 -24.95 10.11
CA ALA A 48 5.00 -25.89 9.71
C ALA A 48 5.41 -26.61 8.42
N SER A 49 5.26 -27.93 8.39
CA SER A 49 5.54 -28.71 7.19
C SER A 49 4.59 -28.38 6.04
N ASN A 50 3.32 -28.08 6.36
CA ASN A 50 2.28 -27.76 5.38
C ASN A 50 1.35 -26.66 5.91
N VAL A 51 1.09 -25.64 5.09
CA VAL A 51 0.10 -24.59 5.36
C VAL A 51 -0.78 -24.39 4.13
N ARG A 52 -2.10 -24.45 4.30
CA ARG A 52 -3.05 -24.19 3.22
C ARG A 52 -3.65 -22.79 3.37
N TRP A 53 -3.38 -21.91 2.41
CA TRP A 53 -3.89 -20.54 2.38
C TRP A 53 -4.69 -20.28 1.10
N ARG A 54 -5.99 -19.98 1.26
CA ARG A 54 -6.90 -19.67 0.14
C ARG A 54 -6.83 -20.69 -1.02
N GLY A 55 -6.65 -21.97 -0.69
CA GLY A 55 -6.52 -23.05 -1.67
C GLY A 55 -5.09 -23.35 -2.14
N MET A 56 -4.12 -22.49 -1.86
CA MET A 56 -2.70 -22.74 -2.14
C MET A 56 -2.07 -23.54 -1.00
N ASN A 57 -1.29 -24.56 -1.33
CA ASN A 57 -0.54 -25.35 -0.34
C ASN A 57 0.92 -24.91 -0.34
N PHE A 58 1.37 -24.41 0.80
CA PHE A 58 2.75 -24.10 1.07
C PHE A 58 3.38 -25.25 1.85
N THR A 59 4.62 -25.59 1.50
CA THR A 59 5.45 -26.56 2.21
C THR A 59 6.66 -25.88 2.82
N ASP A 60 7.29 -26.50 3.82
CA ASP A 60 8.49 -25.99 4.49
C ASP A 60 8.34 -24.53 4.95
N VAL A 61 7.22 -24.24 5.61
CA VAL A 61 6.86 -22.87 5.99
C VAL A 61 7.59 -22.49 7.27
N ALA A 62 8.28 -21.35 7.21
CA ALA A 62 8.83 -20.67 8.37
C ALA A 62 8.31 -19.23 8.40
N THR A 63 7.95 -18.75 9.59
CA THR A 63 7.40 -17.41 9.75
C THR A 63 7.81 -16.83 11.09
N GLN A 64 8.20 -15.55 11.09
CA GLN A 64 8.44 -14.75 12.28
C GLN A 64 7.63 -13.47 12.18
N MET A 65 6.79 -13.22 13.18
CA MET A 65 5.87 -12.08 13.23
C MET A 65 5.83 -11.48 14.63
N THR A 66 5.56 -10.19 14.70
CA THR A 66 5.21 -9.53 15.97
C THR A 66 3.91 -8.77 15.78
N ASN A 67 3.01 -8.85 16.76
CA ASN A 67 1.83 -8.02 16.83
C ASN A 67 1.93 -7.14 18.06
N LYS A 68 1.93 -5.82 17.86
CA LYS A 68 1.98 -4.83 18.94
C LYS A 68 0.84 -3.84 18.75
N SER A 69 -0.18 -3.93 19.59
CA SER A 69 -1.31 -3.00 19.61
C SER A 69 -2.00 -2.84 18.25
N GLY A 70 -2.15 -3.93 17.48
CA GLY A 70 -2.79 -3.91 16.16
C GLY A 70 -1.85 -3.61 14.98
N LEU A 71 -0.56 -3.41 15.23
CA LEU A 71 0.47 -3.39 14.19
C LEU A 71 1.10 -4.77 14.09
N LEU A 72 0.83 -5.48 12.99
CA LEU A 72 1.48 -6.74 12.64
C LEU A 72 2.69 -6.47 11.75
N GLU A 73 3.86 -6.83 12.25
CA GLU A 73 5.11 -6.84 11.51
C GLU A 73 5.48 -8.29 11.15
N ILE A 74 5.73 -8.57 9.88
CA ILE A 74 6.18 -9.87 9.38
C ILE A 74 7.62 -9.70 8.91
N THR A 75 8.58 -10.03 9.77
CA THR A 75 10.01 -9.92 9.47
C THR A 75 10.46 -11.06 8.55
N GLN A 76 9.79 -12.20 8.63
CA GLN A 76 10.10 -13.36 7.83
C GLN A 76 8.83 -14.14 7.53
N LEU A 77 8.61 -14.43 6.25
CA LEU A 77 7.61 -15.37 5.78
C LEU A 77 8.18 -16.04 4.53
N GLN A 78 8.56 -17.30 4.66
CA GLN A 78 8.99 -18.12 3.54
C GLN A 78 8.30 -19.48 3.52
N GLY A 79 8.24 -20.06 2.34
CA GLY A 79 7.82 -21.43 2.12
C GLY A 79 8.05 -21.82 0.67
N LYS A 80 7.60 -23.00 0.31
CA LYS A 80 7.61 -23.48 -1.06
C LYS A 80 6.19 -23.63 -1.59
N LEU A 81 5.93 -23.08 -2.77
CA LEU A 81 4.67 -23.21 -3.49
C LEU A 81 4.96 -23.85 -4.85
N ASN A 82 4.32 -24.99 -5.15
CA ASN A 82 4.53 -25.76 -6.38
C ASN A 82 6.01 -26.03 -6.71
N GLY A 83 6.83 -26.29 -5.69
CA GLY A 83 8.26 -26.56 -5.83
C GLY A 83 9.16 -25.32 -5.92
N GLY A 84 8.60 -24.13 -6.09
CA GLY A 84 9.34 -22.85 -6.06
C GLY A 84 9.39 -22.24 -4.66
N GLN A 85 10.50 -21.59 -4.30
CA GLN A 85 10.59 -20.84 -3.04
C GLN A 85 9.86 -19.49 -3.16
N VAL A 86 9.03 -19.18 -2.18
CA VAL A 86 8.31 -17.91 -2.07
C VAL A 86 8.69 -17.27 -0.74
N SER A 87 9.06 -15.99 -0.79
CA SER A 87 9.29 -15.17 0.40
C SER A 87 8.58 -13.83 0.27
N LEU A 88 7.81 -13.44 1.28
CA LEU A 88 7.06 -12.19 1.30
C LEU A 88 7.24 -11.50 2.67
N PRO A 89 8.33 -10.76 2.87
CA PRO A 89 8.43 -9.86 4.02
C PRO A 89 7.44 -8.69 3.84
N GLY A 90 6.79 -8.26 4.92
CA GLY A 90 5.79 -7.19 4.84
C GLY A 90 5.27 -6.73 6.20
N HIS A 91 4.61 -5.57 6.22
CA HIS A 91 3.94 -5.04 7.40
C HIS A 91 2.45 -4.86 7.08
N ALA A 92 1.58 -5.18 8.03
CA ALA A 92 0.15 -4.97 7.92
C ALA A 92 -0.36 -4.35 9.21
N GLY A 93 -0.94 -3.16 9.15
CA GLY A 93 -1.51 -2.51 10.32
C GLY A 93 -1.85 -1.05 10.07
N ARG A 94 -2.74 -0.52 10.91
CA ARG A 94 -3.06 0.90 10.95
C ARG A 94 -2.13 1.58 11.96
N ASP A 95 -1.30 2.51 11.50
CA ASP A 95 -0.52 3.39 12.35
C ASP A 95 -1.40 4.46 12.99
N ILE A 96 -1.92 4.18 14.19
CA ILE A 96 -2.81 5.11 14.93
C ILE A 96 -2.16 6.48 15.23
N ASN A 97 -0.83 6.60 15.18
CA ASN A 97 -0.12 7.85 15.43
C ASN A 97 -0.05 8.79 14.21
N LYS A 98 -0.41 8.32 13.01
CA LYS A 98 -0.36 9.14 11.79
C LYS A 98 -1.59 10.04 11.61
N SER A 99 -2.64 9.81 12.39
CA SER A 99 -3.86 10.65 12.36
C SER A 99 -3.76 11.92 13.21
N ALA A 100 -2.71 12.09 14.01
CA ALA A 100 -2.58 13.22 14.94
C ALA A 100 -1.97 14.49 14.32
N ASP A 101 -1.40 14.43 13.11
CA ASP A 101 -0.71 15.57 12.47
C ASP A 101 -1.61 16.40 11.52
N LYS A 102 -2.90 16.51 11.80
CA LYS A 102 -3.80 17.34 10.97
C LYS A 102 -4.98 17.93 11.71
N LEU A 103 -4.70 18.76 12.71
CA LEU A 103 -5.65 19.78 13.16
C LEU A 103 -5.12 21.15 12.70
N PRO A 104 -5.73 21.82 11.70
CA PRO A 104 -5.45 23.23 11.51
C PRO A 104 -5.98 23.98 12.72
N ALA A 105 -5.08 24.67 13.43
CA ALA A 105 -5.48 25.61 14.47
C ALA A 105 -6.35 26.71 13.84
N THR A 106 -7.67 26.62 14.00
CA THR A 106 -8.56 27.75 13.75
C THR A 106 -8.28 28.78 14.84
N ALA A 107 -7.38 29.71 14.55
CA ALA A 107 -7.18 30.89 15.35
C ALA A 107 -8.41 31.80 15.22
N GLY A 108 -9.35 31.65 16.15
CA GLY A 108 -10.26 32.72 16.49
C GLY A 108 -9.48 33.79 17.26
N LYS A 109 -9.38 34.99 16.71
CA LYS A 109 -9.26 36.21 17.52
C LYS A 109 -10.23 37.26 17.01
N ARG A 110 -10.99 37.74 17.98
CA ARG A 110 -11.91 38.87 17.97
C ARG A 110 -11.14 40.17 17.81
#